data_AF-A0A392P1M3-F1
#
_entry.id   AF-A0A392P1M3-F1
#
_cell.length_a   1.000
_cell.length_b   1.000
_cell.length_c   1.000
_cell.angle_alpha   90.00
_cell.angle_beta   90.00
_cell.angle_gamma   90.00
#
_symmetry.space_group_name_H-M   'P 1'
#
loop_
_entity.id
_entity.type
_entity.pdbx_description
1 polymer ?
#
loop_
_entity_poly.entity_id
_entity_poly.type
_entity_poly.pdbx_seq_one_letter_code
_entity_poly.pdbx_strand_id
1 'polypeptide(L)'
;MVVNGTVGTIPVVVGPPNIQDFAPYPGSVLHIKELQDVESVAKTMRYLAENPEAYNQSLRWKYEGPSDSFKALVDMAAVHSSCRLCIHLATKSREKEEKSPDFKKRPCKCTRGSKTVYHIY
;
A
#
# COMPACT_ATOMS: atom_id res chain seq x y z
N MET A 1 -7.63 20.70 -6.03
CA MET A 1 -6.76 19.83 -5.20
C MET A 1 -5.34 20.37 -5.35
N VAL A 2 -4.86 21.21 -4.45
CA VAL A 2 -3.49 21.74 -4.52
C VAL A 2 -2.57 20.67 -3.93
N VAL A 3 -1.98 19.84 -4.78
CA VAL A 3 -1.02 18.80 -4.38
C VAL A 3 0.38 19.38 -4.52
N ASN A 4 0.89 20.05 -3.47
CA ASN A 4 2.32 20.35 -3.36
C ASN A 4 3.05 19.09 -2.86
N GLY A 5 3.10 18.04 -3.71
CA GLY A 5 3.68 16.74 -3.39
C GLY A 5 5.21 16.68 -3.44
N THR A 6 5.90 17.78 -3.72
CA THR A 6 7.36 17.79 -4.03
C THR A 6 8.24 18.33 -2.91
N VAL A 7 7.66 18.82 -1.80
CA VAL A 7 8.37 19.27 -0.60
C VAL A 7 7.87 18.44 0.58
N GLY A 8 8.70 18.18 1.58
CA GLY A 8 8.30 17.50 2.82
C GLY A 8 7.23 18.27 3.60
N THR A 9 5.97 18.25 3.12
CA THR A 9 4.83 18.97 3.69
C THR A 9 3.72 18.02 4.13
N ILE A 10 3.02 18.42 5.19
CA ILE A 10 1.80 17.77 5.69
C ILE A 10 0.61 18.60 5.18
N PRO A 11 -0.18 18.11 4.21
CA PRO A 11 -1.28 18.86 3.64
C PRO A 11 -2.42 19.04 4.65
N VAL A 12 -3.05 20.22 4.61
CA VAL A 12 -4.35 20.48 5.22
C VAL A 12 -5.42 20.32 4.15
N VAL A 13 -6.36 19.41 4.37
CA VAL A 13 -7.37 19.04 3.37
C VAL A 13 -8.76 19.32 3.91
N VAL A 14 -9.59 19.92 3.05
CA VAL A 14 -11.05 20.03 3.23
C VAL A 14 -11.67 19.10 2.20
N GLY A 15 -12.53 18.19 2.63
CA GLY A 15 -13.02 17.14 1.74
C GLY A 15 -13.94 16.15 2.42
N PRO A 16 -14.23 15.03 1.75
CA PRO A 16 -15.19 14.05 2.23
C PRO A 16 -14.74 13.44 3.57
N PRO A 17 -15.70 12.94 4.39
CA PRO A 17 -15.41 12.44 5.74
C PRO A 17 -14.45 11.23 5.76
N ASN A 18 -14.29 10.54 4.63
CA ASN A 18 -13.45 9.35 4.48
C ASN A 18 -12.07 9.65 3.87
N ILE A 19 -11.62 10.91 3.81
CA ILE A 19 -10.32 11.25 3.20
C ILE A 19 -9.15 10.52 3.87
N GLN A 20 -9.26 10.20 5.16
CA GLN A 20 -8.24 9.48 5.92
C GLN A 20 -8.03 8.05 5.41
N ASP A 21 -9.03 7.42 4.78
CA ASP A 21 -8.90 6.09 4.17
C ASP A 21 -7.96 6.10 2.96
N PHE A 22 -7.73 7.29 2.38
CA PHE A 22 -6.85 7.52 1.23
C PHE A 22 -5.54 8.21 1.63
N ALA A 23 -5.29 8.40 2.92
CA ALA A 23 -4.03 8.96 3.40
C ALA A 23 -2.90 7.91 3.28
N PRO A 24 -1.68 8.30 2.84
CA PRO A 24 -0.53 7.39 2.78
C PRO A 24 -0.18 6.72 4.12
N TYR A 25 -0.45 7.43 5.21
CA TYR A 25 -0.22 6.97 6.58
C TYR A 25 -1.10 7.77 7.57
N PRO A 26 -1.51 7.23 8.73
CA PRO A 26 -2.20 8.00 9.76
C PRO A 26 -1.43 9.26 10.17
N GLY A 27 -2.08 10.41 10.17
CA GLY A 27 -1.42 11.69 10.51
C GLY A 27 -0.58 12.31 9.39
N SER A 28 -0.49 11.68 8.22
CA SER A 28 0.16 12.28 7.04
C SER A 28 -0.65 13.42 6.40
N VAL A 29 -1.88 13.64 6.85
CA VAL A 29 -2.81 14.68 6.38
C VAL A 29 -3.57 15.25 7.57
N LEU A 30 -3.72 16.59 7.63
CA LEU A 30 -4.62 17.26 8.55
C LEU A 30 -5.97 17.48 7.86
N HIS A 31 -7.06 17.00 8.45
CA HIS A 31 -8.39 17.06 7.85
C HIS A 31 -9.28 18.03 8.62
N ILE A 32 -9.83 19.01 7.91
CA ILE A 32 -10.91 19.86 8.39
C ILE A 32 -12.20 19.25 7.84
N LYS A 33 -12.97 18.57 8.69
CA LYS A 33 -14.24 17.95 8.30
C LYS A 33 -15.37 18.98 8.37
N GLU A 34 -15.37 19.81 9.40
CA GLU A 34 -16.35 20.87 9.63
C GLU A 34 -15.66 22.16 10.08
N LEU A 35 -16.37 23.29 10.05
CA LEU A 35 -15.83 24.59 10.47
C LEU A 35 -15.29 24.58 11.91
N GLN A 36 -15.86 23.73 12.75
CA GLN A 36 -15.49 23.55 14.15
C GLN A 36 -14.07 23.00 14.31
N ASP A 37 -13.57 22.25 13.31
CA ASP A 37 -12.24 21.63 13.33
C ASP A 37 -11.12 22.62 12.99
N VAL A 38 -11.44 23.82 12.50
CA VAL A 38 -10.43 24.80 12.06
C VAL A 38 -9.49 25.17 13.21
N GLU A 39 -10.03 25.38 14.40
CA GLU A 39 -9.23 25.75 15.56
C GLU A 39 -8.32 24.59 16.03
N SER A 40 -8.84 23.36 16.05
CA SER A 40 -8.08 22.19 16.47
C SER A 40 -6.94 21.90 15.48
N VAL A 41 -7.22 21.96 14.18
CA VAL A 41 -6.21 21.82 13.12
C VAL A 41 -5.15 22.92 13.20
N ALA A 42 -5.55 24.17 13.44
CA ALA A 42 -4.60 25.28 13.60
C ALA A 42 -3.67 25.10 14.83
N LYS A 43 -4.18 24.52 15.92
CA LYS A 43 -3.36 24.14 17.08
C LYS A 43 -2.37 23.04 16.71
N THR A 44 -2.79 22.01 15.99
CA THR A 44 -1.89 20.96 15.50
C THR A 44 -0.81 21.51 14.56
N MET A 45 -1.15 22.44 13.67
CA MET A 45 -0.17 23.10 12.79
C MET A 45 0.90 23.85 13.60
N ARG A 46 0.50 24.60 14.63
CA ARG A 46 1.44 25.29 15.54
C ARG A 46 2.35 24.31 16.27
N TYR A 47 1.77 23.27 16.85
CA TYR A 47 2.52 22.21 17.52
C TYR A 47 3.57 21.58 16.59
N LEU A 48 3.18 21.19 15.38
CA LEU A 48 4.09 20.59 14.41
C LEU A 48 5.19 21.56 13.95
N ALA A 49 4.91 22.86 13.85
CA ALA A 49 5.91 23.88 13.53
C ALA A 49 6.94 24.07 14.65
N GLU A 50 6.53 23.94 15.90
CA GLU A 50 7.39 24.08 17.09
C GLU A 50 8.12 22.77 17.46
N ASN A 51 7.70 21.62 16.92
CA ASN A 51 8.20 20.29 17.28
C ASN A 51 8.71 19.55 16.02
N PRO A 52 9.97 19.76 15.60
CA PRO A 52 10.54 19.14 14.40
C PRO A 52 10.51 17.62 14.39
N GLU A 53 10.64 16.98 15.56
CA GLU A 53 10.55 15.52 15.69
C GLU A 53 9.15 15.00 15.33
N ALA A 54 8.10 15.63 15.85
CA ALA A 54 6.72 15.27 15.55
C ALA A 54 6.39 15.52 14.06
N TYR A 55 6.91 16.60 13.48
CA TYR A 55 6.79 16.88 12.05
C TYR A 55 7.44 15.79 11.20
N ASN A 56 8.69 15.42 11.51
CA ASN A 56 9.42 14.39 10.80
C ASN A 56 8.77 13.01 10.93
N GLN A 57 8.24 12.68 12.10
CA GLN A 57 7.51 11.43 12.32
C GLN A 57 6.27 11.34 11.42
N SER A 58 5.57 12.46 11.20
CA SER A 58 4.40 12.53 10.29
C SER A 58 4.76 12.35 8.81
N LEU A 59 6.04 12.53 8.44
CA LEU A 59 6.57 12.34 7.08
C LEU A 59 7.37 11.06 6.90
N ARG A 60 7.52 10.27 7.96
CA ARG A 60 8.41 9.09 7.98
C ARG A 60 8.02 7.99 6.98
N TRP A 61 6.74 7.91 6.65
CA TRP A 61 6.20 7.03 5.60
C TRP A 61 6.84 7.25 4.22
N LYS A 62 7.45 8.41 3.96
CA LYS A 62 8.21 8.65 2.72
C LYS A 62 9.50 7.82 2.63
N TYR A 63 10.08 7.45 3.78
CA TYR A 63 11.31 6.67 3.88
C TYR A 63 11.02 5.20 4.18
N GLU A 64 10.07 4.92 5.08
CA GLU A 64 9.73 3.55 5.50
C GLU A 64 8.70 2.89 4.58
N GLY A 65 8.01 3.69 3.77
CA GLY A 65 6.91 3.27 2.92
C GLY A 65 5.53 3.60 3.52
N PRO A 66 4.50 3.72 2.66
CA PRO A 66 3.14 3.98 3.09
C PRO A 66 2.50 2.73 3.73
N SER A 67 1.31 2.90 4.30
CA SER A 67 0.51 1.81 4.84
C SER A 67 0.13 0.78 3.76
N ASP A 68 -0.11 -0.47 4.17
CA ASP A 68 -0.50 -1.53 3.23
C ASP A 68 -1.89 -1.28 2.62
N SER A 69 -2.79 -0.62 3.35
CA SER A 69 -4.08 -0.18 2.80
C SER A 69 -3.89 0.83 1.67
N PHE A 70 -2.98 1.79 1.83
CA PHE A 70 -2.68 2.75 0.77
C PHE A 70 -1.99 2.09 -0.43
N LYS A 71 -1.05 1.16 -0.20
CA LYS A 71 -0.44 0.38 -1.29
C LYS A 71 -1.50 -0.39 -2.08
N ALA A 72 -2.46 -1.03 -1.42
CA ALA A 72 -3.56 -1.72 -2.08
C ALA A 72 -4.42 -0.77 -2.95
N LEU A 73 -4.67 0.46 -2.49
CA LEU A 73 -5.36 1.49 -3.27
C LEU A 73 -4.55 1.97 -4.48
N VAL A 74 -3.22 2.10 -4.34
CA VAL A 74 -2.34 2.48 -5.45
C VAL A 74 -2.27 1.36 -6.48
N ASP A 75 -2.12 0.11 -6.03
CA ASP A 75 -2.20 -1.06 -6.92
C ASP A 75 -3.52 -1.02 -7.68
N MET A 76 -4.63 -0.75 -6.94
CA MET A 76 -5.93 -0.21 -7.42
C MET A 76 -5.87 0.42 -8.80
N ALA A 77 -5.23 1.58 -8.79
CA ALA A 77 -5.17 2.49 -9.91
C ALA A 77 -4.08 2.13 -10.94
N ALA A 78 -2.99 1.49 -10.50
CA ALA A 78 -1.83 1.22 -11.34
C ALA A 78 -2.04 0.07 -12.32
N VAL A 79 -2.84 -0.93 -11.94
CA VAL A 79 -3.04 -2.15 -12.75
C VAL A 79 -4.44 -2.15 -13.34
N HIS A 80 -4.53 -2.16 -14.68
CA HIS A 80 -5.79 -2.24 -15.39
C HIS A 80 -6.61 -3.47 -14.96
N SER A 81 -7.93 -3.33 -14.93
CA SER A 81 -8.87 -4.36 -14.44
C SER A 81 -8.69 -5.72 -15.13
N SER A 82 -8.42 -5.72 -16.45
CA SER A 82 -8.13 -6.94 -17.19
C SER A 82 -6.86 -7.64 -16.69
N CYS A 83 -5.78 -6.90 -16.43
CA CYS A 83 -4.54 -7.45 -15.91
C CYS A 83 -4.73 -8.08 -14.52
N ARG A 84 -5.52 -7.45 -13.65
CA ARG A 84 -5.88 -7.99 -12.34
C ARG A 84 -6.61 -9.32 -12.44
N LEU A 85 -7.58 -9.40 -13.36
CA LEU A 85 -8.30 -10.63 -13.62
C LEU A 85 -7.36 -11.73 -14.14
N CYS A 86 -6.47 -11.41 -15.08
CA CYS A 86 -5.48 -12.36 -15.59
C CYS A 86 -4.60 -12.91 -14.47
N ILE A 87 -4.07 -12.02 -13.61
CA ILE A 87 -3.25 -12.41 -12.45
C ILE A 87 -4.07 -13.30 -11.50
N HIS A 88 -5.29 -12.90 -11.16
CA HIS A 88 -6.15 -13.67 -10.26
C HIS A 88 -6.46 -15.07 -10.81
N LEU A 89 -6.83 -15.18 -12.08
CA LEU A 89 -7.12 -16.45 -12.74
C LEU A 89 -5.88 -17.34 -12.82
N ALA A 90 -4.72 -16.78 -13.16
CA ALA A 90 -3.45 -17.51 -13.18
C ALA A 90 -3.10 -18.03 -11.78
N THR A 91 -3.23 -17.21 -10.74
CA THR A 91 -2.99 -17.61 -9.35
C THR A 91 -3.94 -18.73 -8.92
N LYS A 92 -5.24 -18.60 -9.16
CA LYS A 92 -6.23 -19.65 -8.81
C LYS A 92 -5.99 -20.95 -9.56
N SER A 93 -5.61 -20.87 -10.84
CA SER A 93 -5.27 -22.04 -11.64
C SER A 93 -4.04 -22.75 -11.07
N ARG A 94 -3.01 -21.98 -10.72
CA ARG A 94 -1.78 -22.51 -10.12
C ARG A 94 -2.01 -23.11 -8.73
N GLU A 95 -2.76 -22.45 -7.85
CA GLU A 95 -3.15 -23.00 -6.54
C GLU A 95 -3.90 -24.34 -6.69
N LYS A 96 -4.75 -24.46 -7.71
CA LYS A 96 -5.48 -25.70 -8.01
C LYS A 96 -4.54 -26.80 -8.50
N GLU A 97 -3.61 -26.46 -9.39
CA GLU A 97 -2.57 -27.38 -9.83
C GLU A 97 -1.73 -27.85 -8.64
N GLU A 98 -1.27 -26.95 -7.80
CA GLU A 98 -0.43 -27.22 -6.62
C GLU A 98 -1.10 -28.15 -5.59
N LYS A 99 -2.42 -28.06 -5.43
CA LYS A 99 -3.20 -28.95 -4.57
C LYS A 99 -3.45 -30.34 -5.18
N SER A 100 -3.24 -30.51 -6.48
CA SER A 100 -3.45 -31.79 -7.15
C SER A 100 -2.38 -32.81 -6.73
N PRO A 101 -2.73 -34.10 -6.53
CA PRO A 101 -1.74 -35.15 -6.30
C PRO A 101 -0.71 -35.28 -7.44
N ASP A 102 -1.04 -34.82 -8.65
CA ASP A 102 -0.13 -34.80 -9.80
C ASP A 102 0.96 -33.74 -9.69
N PHE A 103 0.79 -32.71 -8.86
CA PHE A 103 1.82 -31.68 -8.66
C PHE A 103 3.09 -32.24 -8.03
N LYS A 104 2.95 -33.20 -7.11
CA LYS A 104 4.08 -33.93 -6.50
C LYS A 104 4.90 -34.74 -7.52
N LYS A 105 4.41 -34.88 -8.75
CA LYS A 105 5.01 -35.66 -9.84
C LYS A 105 5.40 -34.80 -11.04
N ARG A 106 5.58 -33.47 -10.89
CA ARG A 106 6.05 -32.63 -12.01
C ARG A 106 7.51 -32.94 -12.36
N PRO A 107 7.80 -33.48 -13.56
CA PRO A 107 9.16 -33.76 -13.96
C PRO A 107 9.90 -32.43 -14.08
N CYS A 108 10.89 -32.22 -13.21
CA CYS A 108 11.80 -31.09 -13.35
C CYS A 108 12.96 -31.49 -14.26
N LYS A 109 13.59 -30.51 -14.92
CA LYS A 109 14.79 -30.75 -15.73
C LYS A 109 16.06 -30.99 -14.88
N CYS A 110 15.94 -31.02 -13.55
CA CYS A 110 17.06 -31.25 -12.65
C CYS A 110 17.42 -32.74 -12.64
N THR A 111 18.62 -33.06 -13.10
CA THR A 111 19.19 -34.42 -13.06
C THR A 111 20.09 -34.59 -11.85
N ARG A 112 19.82 -35.60 -11.00
CA ARG A 112 20.78 -36.08 -9.99
C ARG A 112 21.22 -37.49 -10.39
N GLY A 113 22.21 -37.57 -11.29
CA GLY A 113 22.62 -38.84 -11.92
C GLY A 113 21.61 -39.34 -12.95
N SER A 114 21.39 -40.66 -13.02
CA SER A 114 20.51 -41.33 -14.00
C SER A 114 19.03 -41.41 -13.59
N LYS A 115 18.59 -40.69 -12.54
CA LYS A 115 17.20 -40.69 -12.06
C LYS A 115 16.57 -39.30 -12.19
N THR A 116 15.36 -39.24 -12.74
CA THR A 116 14.52 -38.03 -12.74
C THR A 116 14.11 -37.71 -11.31
N VAL A 117 14.44 -36.51 -10.84
CA VAL A 117 14.07 -36.04 -9.50
C VAL A 117 12.78 -35.22 -9.61
N TYR A 118 11.89 -35.40 -8.65
CA TYR A 118 10.69 -34.60 -8.49
C TYR A 118 10.89 -33.70 -7.26
N HIS A 119 10.95 -32.40 -7.44
CA HIS A 119 11.00 -31.45 -6.33
C HIS A 119 9.58 -31.05 -5.95
N ILE A 120 9.26 -31.16 -4.67
CA ILE A 120 8.15 -30.42 -4.06
C ILE A 120 8.77 -29.07 -3.69
N TYR A 121 8.32 -28.00 -4.34
CA TYR A 121 8.70 -26.64 -3.94
C TYR A 121 8.08 -26.30 -2.60
#